data_AF-A0A328N9A1-F1
#
_entry.id   AF-A0A328N9A1-F1
#
_cell.length_a   1.000
_cell.length_b   1.000
_cell.length_c   1.000
_cell.angle_alpha   90.00
_cell.angle_beta   90.00
_cell.angle_gamma   90.00
#
_symmetry.space_group_name_H-M   'P 1'
#
loop_
_entity.id
_entity.type
_entity.pdbx_description
1 polymer ?
#
loop_
_entity_poly.entity_id
_entity_poly.type
_entity_poly.pdbx_seq_one_letter_code
_entity_poly.pdbx_strand_id
1 'polypeptide(L)'
;MIRVNDTPHSRPADFLAAVDRTPYGSVVRDEARRRQMVYESLISGVDPVGREIGQQLRDGSLSPRELLAASDYQDFFRQARAQAERLDLDALATAARAVAIDDTSSTPDEPAAASDSAPSSGWSWMNDGDEPYREGRWR
;
A
#
# COMPACT_ATOMS: atom_id res chain seq x y z
N MET A 1 14.68 -9.84 -40.31
CA MET A 1 15.18 -8.91 -39.28
C MET A 1 13.94 -8.29 -38.63
N ILE A 2 13.46 -8.89 -37.54
CA ILE A 2 12.22 -8.48 -36.87
C ILE A 2 12.56 -7.29 -35.97
N ARG A 3 11.92 -6.14 -36.22
CA ARG A 3 12.02 -4.97 -35.34
C ARG A 3 11.39 -5.35 -34.00
N VAL A 4 12.20 -5.29 -32.94
CA VAL A 4 11.69 -5.39 -31.57
C VAL A 4 10.68 -4.25 -31.42
N ASN A 5 9.42 -4.59 -31.13
CA ASN A 5 8.39 -3.62 -30.81
C ASN A 5 8.84 -2.84 -29.58
N ASP A 6 9.24 -1.58 -29.77
CA ASP A 6 9.26 -0.56 -28.71
C ASP A 6 7.82 -0.35 -28.23
N THR A 7 7.37 -1.22 -27.33
CA THR A 7 6.12 -1.02 -26.63
C THR A 7 6.39 0.10 -25.63
N PRO A 8 5.70 1.24 -25.69
CA PRO A 8 5.96 2.33 -24.77
C PRO A 8 5.72 1.82 -23.35
N HIS A 9 6.75 1.86 -22.49
CA HIS A 9 6.63 1.51 -21.09
C HIS A 9 5.49 2.29 -20.46
N SER A 10 4.51 1.60 -19.86
CA SER A 10 3.43 2.25 -19.13
C SER A 10 4.01 3.22 -18.10
N ARG A 11 3.49 4.44 -18.08
CA ARG A 11 3.86 5.41 -17.05
C ARG A 11 3.29 4.91 -15.71
N PRO A 12 3.89 5.28 -14.56
CA PRO A 12 3.32 4.97 -13.26
C PRO A 12 1.83 5.36 -13.13
N ALA A 13 1.42 6.44 -13.81
CA ALA A 13 0.02 6.87 -13.88
C ALA A 13 -0.93 5.85 -14.53
N ASP A 14 -0.46 5.12 -15.56
CA ASP A 14 -1.27 4.14 -16.28
C ASP A 14 -1.54 2.88 -15.44
N PHE A 15 -0.55 2.48 -14.64
CA PHE A 15 -0.71 1.42 -13.63
C PHE A 15 -1.69 1.87 -12.54
N LEU A 16 -1.52 3.07 -11.98
CA LEU A 16 -2.42 3.58 -10.95
C LEU A 16 -3.87 3.68 -11.46
N ALA A 17 -4.08 4.12 -12.70
CA ALA A 17 -5.40 4.14 -13.33
C ALA A 17 -6.00 2.74 -13.53
N ALA A 18 -5.18 1.71 -13.74
CA ALA A 18 -5.63 0.33 -13.81
C ALA A 18 -6.03 -0.21 -12.42
N VAL A 19 -5.20 0.05 -11.40
CA VAL A 19 -5.48 -0.35 -10.00
C VAL A 19 -6.71 0.36 -9.45
N ASP A 20 -6.93 1.61 -9.83
CA ASP A 20 -8.09 2.41 -9.44
C ASP A 20 -9.44 1.77 -9.80
N ARG A 21 -9.46 0.85 -10.76
CA ARG A 21 -10.65 0.08 -11.18
C ARG A 21 -10.79 -1.27 -10.48
N THR A 22 -9.87 -1.60 -9.58
CA THR A 22 -9.90 -2.81 -8.77
C THR A 22 -10.40 -2.49 -7.35
N PRO A 23 -10.79 -3.50 -6.55
CA PRO A 23 -11.07 -3.32 -5.12
C PRO A 23 -9.94 -2.64 -4.34
N TYR A 24 -8.69 -2.77 -4.82
CA TYR A 24 -7.50 -2.14 -4.22
C TYR A 24 -7.36 -0.64 -4.53
N GLY A 25 -8.13 -0.08 -5.46
CA GLY A 25 -8.05 1.33 -5.83
C GLY A 25 -8.33 2.27 -4.64
N SER A 26 -9.31 1.92 -3.80
CA SER A 26 -9.60 2.67 -2.57
C SER A 26 -8.43 2.65 -1.58
N VAL A 27 -7.77 1.50 -1.45
CA VAL A 27 -6.63 1.28 -0.56
C VAL A 27 -5.40 2.05 -1.04
N VAL A 28 -5.17 2.08 -2.36
CA VAL A 28 -4.04 2.81 -2.96
C VAL A 28 -4.27 4.31 -2.94
N ARG A 29 -5.50 4.83 -2.84
CA ARG A 29 -5.73 6.28 -2.71
C ARG A 29 -5.60 6.80 -1.28
N ASP A 30 -5.87 5.96 -0.29
CA ASP A 30 -5.70 6.29 1.13
C ASP A 30 -4.23 6.25 1.55
N GLU A 31 -3.67 7.41 1.92
CA GLU A 31 -2.27 7.51 2.35
C GLU A 31 -1.97 6.72 3.62
N ALA A 32 -2.87 6.72 4.59
CA ALA A 32 -2.66 6.00 5.85
C ALA A 32 -2.62 4.50 5.59
N ARG A 33 -3.57 3.98 4.80
CA ARG A 33 -3.59 2.56 4.41
C ARG A 33 -2.38 2.18 3.56
N ARG A 34 -1.98 3.01 2.58
CA ARG A 34 -0.76 2.77 1.79
C ARG A 34 0.47 2.61 2.69
N ARG A 35 0.67 3.53 3.64
CA ARG A 35 1.80 3.47 4.57
C ARG A 35 1.75 2.23 5.42
N GLN A 36 0.58 1.90 5.97
CA GLN A 36 0.39 0.69 6.76
C GLN A 36 0.78 -0.57 5.97
N MET A 37 0.33 -0.70 4.71
CA MET A 37 0.68 -1.84 3.87
C MET A 37 2.19 -1.94 3.62
N VAL A 38 2.87 -0.82 3.41
CA VAL A 38 4.33 -0.80 3.24
C VAL A 38 5.02 -1.28 4.51
N TYR A 39 4.60 -0.81 5.68
CA TYR A 39 5.21 -1.21 6.95
C TYR A 39 5.02 -2.70 7.23
N GLU A 40 3.81 -3.21 7.02
CA GLU A 40 3.51 -4.64 7.16
C GLU A 40 4.28 -5.50 6.15
N SER A 41 4.47 -5.01 4.92
CA SER A 41 5.30 -5.69 3.91
C SER A 41 6.77 -5.76 4.32
N LEU A 42 7.28 -4.71 4.95
CA LEU A 42 8.65 -4.68 5.49
C LEU A 42 8.81 -5.66 6.66
N ILE A 43 7.85 -5.69 7.59
CA ILE A 43 7.85 -6.58 8.76
C ILE A 43 7.73 -8.06 8.37
N SER A 44 6.94 -8.37 7.35
CA SER A 44 6.73 -9.74 6.87
C SER A 44 7.80 -10.21 5.89
N GLY A 45 8.69 -9.32 5.46
CA GLY A 45 9.75 -9.58 4.49
C GLY A 45 10.84 -10.53 5.00
N VAL A 46 11.62 -11.08 4.06
CA VAL A 46 12.73 -12.01 4.36
C VAL A 46 13.99 -11.26 4.85
N ASP A 47 14.18 -10.01 4.41
CA ASP A 47 15.35 -9.20 4.77
C ASP A 47 15.28 -8.76 6.25
N PRO A 48 16.26 -9.13 7.10
CA PRO A 48 16.30 -8.68 8.48
C PRO A 48 16.31 -7.15 8.63
N VAL A 49 17.00 -6.42 7.74
CA VAL A 49 17.06 -4.95 7.80
C VAL A 49 15.70 -4.35 7.48
N GLY A 50 15.03 -4.88 6.46
CA GLY A 50 13.65 -4.49 6.14
C GLY A 50 12.69 -4.70 7.32
N ARG A 51 12.81 -5.84 8.01
CA ARG A 51 11.97 -6.13 9.19
C ARG A 51 12.20 -5.16 10.34
N GLU A 52 13.45 -4.83 10.63
CA GLU A 52 13.82 -3.86 11.65
C GLU A 52 13.24 -2.47 11.33
N ILE A 53 13.44 -1.98 10.10
CA ILE A 53 12.88 -0.71 9.64
C ILE A 53 11.35 -0.71 9.76
N GLY A 54 10.70 -1.80 9.35
CA GLY A 54 9.25 -1.95 9.46
C GLY A 54 8.74 -1.87 10.90
N GLN A 55 9.44 -2.49 11.85
CA GLN A 55 9.12 -2.42 13.28
C GLN A 55 9.30 -1.01 13.83
N GLN A 56 10.39 -0.33 13.49
CA GLN A 56 10.65 1.04 13.93
C GLN A 56 9.58 2.03 13.41
N LEU A 57 9.15 1.86 12.16
CA LEU A 57 8.06 2.64 11.56
C LEU A 57 6.71 2.38 12.23
N ARG A 58 6.42 1.12 12.56
CA ARG A 58 5.17 0.71 13.22
C ARG A 58 5.06 1.28 14.63
N ASP A 59 6.14 1.19 15.40
CA ASP A 59 6.17 1.61 16.80
C ASP A 59 6.41 3.12 16.95
N GLY A 60 6.67 3.82 15.84
CA GLY A 60 6.91 5.26 15.80
C GLY A 60 8.24 5.69 16.43
N SER A 61 9.18 4.75 16.61
CA SER A 61 10.49 5.05 17.19
C SER A 61 11.36 5.87 16.23
N LEU A 62 11.15 5.72 14.92
CA LEU A 62 11.67 6.61 13.89
C LEU A 62 10.58 6.97 12.88
N SER A 63 10.56 8.23 12.46
CA SER A 63 9.75 8.66 11.33
C SER A 63 10.38 8.22 10.00
N PRO A 64 9.58 8.13 8.91
CA PRO A 64 10.12 7.84 7.57
C PRO A 64 11.24 8.80 7.15
N ARG A 65 11.16 10.07 7.55
CA ARG A 65 12.16 11.08 7.22
C ARG A 65 13.48 10.82 7.94
N GLU A 66 13.43 10.41 9.19
CA GLU A 66 14.62 10.08 9.98
C GLU A 66 15.30 8.83 9.43
N LEU A 67 14.53 7.80 9.07
CA LEU A 67 15.05 6.59 8.44
C LEU A 67 15.77 6.85 7.13
N LEU A 68 15.22 7.72 6.27
CA LEU A 68 15.85 8.11 5.01
C LEU A 68 17.13 8.94 5.21
N ALA A 69 17.27 9.62 6.35
CA ALA A 69 18.45 10.39 6.71
C ALA A 69 19.53 9.54 7.40
N ALA A 70 19.16 8.43 8.03
CA ALA A 70 20.08 7.53 8.72
C ALA A 70 21.05 6.88 7.73
N SER A 71 22.36 7.07 7.96
CA SER A 71 23.44 6.50 7.14
C SER A 71 23.32 4.98 7.02
N ASP A 72 22.94 4.33 8.12
CA ASP A 72 22.98 2.89 8.29
C ASP A 72 21.96 2.16 7.40
N TYR A 73 20.92 2.87 6.95
CA TYR A 73 19.88 2.32 6.07
C TYR A 73 19.98 2.78 4.61
N GLN A 74 20.95 3.65 4.25
CA GLN A 74 21.05 4.21 2.90
C GLN A 74 21.27 3.12 1.84
N ASP A 75 22.08 2.11 2.16
CA ASP A 75 22.38 1.01 1.25
C ASP A 75 21.13 0.17 0.96
N PHE A 76 20.33 -0.11 2.01
CA PHE A 76 19.04 -0.77 1.88
C PHE A 76 18.11 0.02 0.96
N PHE A 77 17.93 1.33 1.19
CA PHE A 77 17.04 2.16 0.36
C PHE A 77 17.54 2.31 -1.08
N ARG A 78 18.86 2.39 -1.29
CA ARG A 78 19.46 2.41 -2.63
C ARG A 78 19.15 1.13 -3.39
N GLN A 79 19.28 -0.03 -2.74
CA GLN A 79 18.95 -1.32 -3.34
C GLN A 79 17.45 -1.46 -3.60
N ALA A 80 16.61 -1.11 -2.62
CA ALA A 80 15.15 -1.14 -2.74
C ALA A 80 14.68 -0.27 -3.92
N ARG A 81 15.25 0.93 -4.08
CA ARG A 81 14.99 1.79 -5.23
C ARG A 81 15.41 1.13 -6.55
N ALA A 82 16.61 0.58 -6.63
CA ALA A 82 17.07 -0.10 -7.83
C ALA A 82 16.22 -1.34 -8.18
N GLN A 83 15.61 -2.00 -7.18
CA GLN A 83 14.65 -3.08 -7.42
C GLN A 83 13.31 -2.53 -7.91
N ALA A 84 12.81 -1.45 -7.31
CA ALA A 84 11.58 -0.78 -7.73
C ALA A 84 11.67 -0.28 -9.18
N GLU A 85 12.82 0.24 -9.60
CA GLU A 85 13.08 0.69 -10.97
C GLU A 85 13.08 -0.46 -12.01
N ARG A 86 13.19 -1.72 -11.56
CA ARG A 86 13.11 -2.91 -12.43
C ARG A 86 11.71 -3.51 -12.50
N LEU A 87 10.73 -2.94 -11.78
CA LEU A 87 9.36 -3.44 -11.83
C LEU A 87 8.77 -3.23 -13.22
N ASP A 88 8.22 -4.31 -13.77
CA ASP A 88 7.49 -4.26 -15.03
C ASP A 88 6.07 -3.71 -14.79
N LEU A 89 5.93 -2.40 -14.95
CA LEU A 89 4.67 -1.69 -14.76
C LEU A 89 3.60 -2.12 -15.77
N ASP A 90 3.99 -2.59 -16.97
CA ASP A 90 3.07 -3.08 -17.98
C ASP A 90 2.46 -4.42 -17.56
N ALA A 91 3.30 -5.33 -17.06
CA ALA A 91 2.85 -6.60 -16.49
C ALA A 91 1.92 -6.39 -15.29
N LEU A 92 2.28 -5.47 -14.39
CA LEU A 92 1.47 -5.12 -13.22
C LEU A 92 0.13 -4.48 -13.61
N ALA A 93 0.10 -3.57 -14.60
CA ALA A 93 -1.14 -2.97 -15.09
C ALA A 93 -2.05 -4.02 -15.75
N THR A 94 -1.47 -4.97 -16.48
CA THR A 94 -2.20 -6.09 -17.09
C THR A 94 -2.82 -6.99 -16.02
N ALA A 95 -2.05 -7.35 -14.99
CA ALA A 95 -2.54 -8.14 -13.86
C ALA A 95 -3.67 -7.41 -13.11
N ALA A 96 -3.53 -6.11 -12.85
CA ALA A 96 -4.56 -5.31 -12.20
C ALA A 96 -5.87 -5.28 -13.01
N ARG A 97 -5.78 -5.14 -14.34
CA ARG A 97 -6.97 -5.17 -15.21
C ARG A 97 -7.67 -6.54 -15.20
N ALA A 98 -6.93 -7.64 -15.12
CA ALA A 98 -7.53 -8.97 -15.03
C ALA A 98 -8.38 -9.13 -13.77
N VAL A 99 -7.92 -8.59 -12.63
CA VAL A 99 -8.67 -8.59 -11.36
C VAL A 99 -9.96 -7.77 -11.47
N ALA A 100 -9.94 -6.64 -12.18
CA ALA A 100 -11.13 -5.79 -12.35
C ALA A 100 -12.23 -6.44 -13.21
N ILE A 101 -11.88 -7.38 -14.09
CA ILE A 101 -12.84 -8.03 -15.01
C ILE A 101 -13.59 -9.17 -14.29
N ASP A 102 -12.95 -9.87 -13.37
CA ASP A 102 -13.52 -11.04 -12.66
C ASP A 102 -14.71 -10.65 -11.76
N ASP A 103 -14.69 -9.44 -11.19
CA ASP A 103 -15.73 -8.91 -10.30
C ASP A 103 -17.07 -8.60 -11.02
N THR A 104 -17.09 -8.63 -12.36
CA THR A 104 -18.33 -8.44 -13.14
C THR A 104 -19.04 -9.74 -13.51
N SER A 105 -18.46 -10.91 -13.18
CA SER A 105 -19.02 -12.22 -13.56
C SER A 105 -19.77 -12.95 -12.44
N SER A 106 -19.93 -12.32 -11.26
CA SER A 106 -20.70 -12.89 -10.15
C SER A 106 -21.95 -12.05 -9.87
N THR A 107 -23.05 -12.33 -10.57
CA THR A 107 -24.38 -12.11 -10.00
C THR A 107 -24.69 -13.27 -9.06
N PRO A 108 -24.76 -13.06 -7.73
CA PRO A 108 -25.26 -14.08 -6.82
C PRO A 108 -26.78 -14.14 -6.96
N ASP A 109 -27.28 -15.33 -7.33
CA ASP A 109 -28.67 -15.70 -7.17
C ASP A 109 -28.97 -15.76 -5.66
N GLU A 110 -29.72 -14.78 -5.16
CA GLU A 110 -30.17 -14.71 -3.78
C GLU A 110 -31.24 -15.80 -3.54
N PRO A 111 -31.11 -16.56 -2.44
CA PRO A 111 -32.27 -16.53 -1.54
C PRO A 111 -31.87 -16.26 -0.10
N ALA A 112 -32.64 -15.34 0.49
CA ALA A 112 -32.62 -14.90 1.86
C ALA A 112 -32.66 -16.05 2.89
N ALA A 113 -31.76 -15.98 3.88
CA ALA A 113 -32.02 -16.46 5.23
C ALA A 113 -31.13 -15.73 6.23
N ALA A 114 -31.77 -15.03 7.16
CA ALA A 114 -31.16 -14.32 8.27
C ALA A 114 -30.41 -15.27 9.23
N SER A 115 -29.28 -14.80 9.78
CA SER A 115 -28.95 -14.97 11.20
C SER A 115 -27.81 -14.07 11.61
N ASP A 116 -28.11 -13.25 12.61
CA ASP A 116 -27.19 -12.58 13.52
C ASP A 116 -26.02 -13.47 13.94
N SER A 117 -24.79 -12.97 13.78
CA SER A 117 -23.69 -13.12 14.74
C SER A 117 -22.47 -12.36 14.23
N ALA A 118 -22.26 -11.14 14.75
CA ALA A 118 -21.00 -10.43 14.64
C ALA A 118 -20.06 -10.87 15.78
N PRO A 119 -18.80 -11.27 15.50
CA PRO A 119 -17.74 -11.16 16.49
C PRO A 119 -17.09 -9.76 16.39
N SER A 120 -17.09 -9.07 17.53
CA SER A 120 -16.40 -7.81 17.77
C SER A 120 -14.89 -7.95 17.48
N SER A 121 -14.41 -7.33 16.41
CA SER A 121 -12.99 -7.01 16.27
C SER A 121 -12.78 -5.56 16.67
N GLY A 122 -12.31 -5.39 17.91
CA GLY A 122 -12.00 -4.08 18.48
C GLY A 122 -10.77 -3.46 17.85
N TRP A 123 -10.98 -2.48 16.97
CA TRP A 123 -10.04 -1.41 16.65
C TRP A 123 -10.86 -0.15 16.36
N SER A 124 -11.46 0.43 17.40
CA SER A 124 -12.38 1.56 17.35
C SER A 124 -11.81 2.76 18.11
N TRP A 125 -10.65 3.28 17.67
CA TRP A 125 -10.13 4.55 18.22
C TRP A 125 -9.27 5.40 17.26
N MET A 126 -9.31 5.19 15.94
CA MET A 126 -8.64 6.09 14.98
C MET A 126 -9.60 6.75 13.98
N ASN A 127 -10.85 6.95 14.41
CA ASN A 127 -11.85 7.69 13.63
C ASN A 127 -12.57 8.74 14.48
N ASP A 128 -11.86 9.36 15.44
CA ASP A 128 -12.31 10.59 16.08
C ASP A 128 -11.58 11.76 15.42
N GLY A 129 -12.23 12.31 14.39
CA GLY A 129 -12.06 13.71 14.06
C GLY A 129 -12.76 14.53 15.13
N ASP A 130 -12.01 14.99 16.13
CA ASP A 130 -12.38 16.15 16.95
C ASP A 130 -11.11 16.66 17.66
N GLU A 131 -10.37 17.54 16.99
CA GLU A 131 -9.52 18.51 17.69
C GLU A 131 -10.45 19.61 18.25
N PRO A 132 -10.41 19.85 19.56
CA PRO A 132 -10.49 21.21 20.06
C PRO A 132 -9.10 21.63 20.52
N TYR A 133 -8.55 22.61 19.81
CA TYR A 133 -7.47 23.48 20.25
C TYR A 133 -7.50 23.69 21.77
N ARG A 134 -6.46 23.24 22.47
CA ARG A 134 -6.11 23.79 23.79
C ARG A 134 -4.83 24.61 23.66
N GLU A 135 -5.04 25.93 23.71
CA GLU A 135 -4.01 26.92 24.01
C GLU A 135 -3.20 26.50 25.24
N GLY A 136 -1.87 26.54 25.09
CA GLY A 136 -0.93 26.14 26.13
C GLY A 136 0.46 26.73 25.91
N ARG A 137 0.53 28.07 25.84
CA ARG A 137 1.60 28.95 26.35
C ARG A 137 2.95 28.27 26.63
N TRP A 138 3.91 28.39 25.71
CA TRP A 138 5.34 28.26 26.02
C TRP A 138 5.98 29.66 26.10
N ARG A 139 6.55 29.95 27.25
CA ARG A 139 7.54 31.02 27.44
C ARG A 139 8.90 30.56 26.93
#